data_AF-A0A6M1YYX1-F1
#
_entry.id   AF-A0A6M1YYX1-F1
#
_cell.length_a   1.000
_cell.length_b   1.000
_cell.length_c   1.000
_cell.angle_alpha   90.00
_cell.angle_beta   90.00
_cell.angle_gamma   90.00
#
_symmetry.space_group_name_H-M   'P 1'
#
loop_
_entity.id
_entity.type
_entity.pdbx_description
1 polymer ?
#
loop_
_entity_poly.entity_id
_entity_poly.type
_entity_poly.pdbx_seq_one_letter_code
_entity_poly.pdbx_strand_id
1 'polypeptide(L)'
;MKKKRAFTLLEIMIVIFLIGLIGSIIGYNMKGSLDKGKAFKTQQSIEKIQDILELEIAKGVVVTNEPQAISNALENSGIVKNPKKLMKDGWGQFLNVEIEADGAVTVTSEALDAYKEKIKSAGGKVDFFDDDENEEEF
;
A
#
# COMPACT_ATOMS: atom_id res chain seq x y z
N MET A 1 -12.36 -60.24 -20.37
CA MET A 1 -13.01 -58.93 -20.61
C MET A 1 -12.23 -57.83 -19.90
N LYS A 2 -11.53 -56.94 -20.62
CA LYS A 2 -10.83 -55.77 -20.04
C LYS A 2 -11.02 -54.55 -20.94
N LYS A 3 -12.14 -53.84 -20.78
CA LYS A 3 -12.41 -52.58 -21.49
C LYS A 3 -13.26 -51.65 -20.62
N LYS A 4 -12.70 -51.07 -19.55
CA LYS A 4 -13.32 -49.96 -18.78
C LYS A 4 -12.34 -48.99 -18.09
N ARG A 5 -11.03 -49.05 -18.35
CA ARG A 5 -10.03 -48.19 -17.66
C ARG A 5 -9.62 -46.91 -18.41
N ALA A 6 -9.89 -46.82 -19.72
CA ALA A 6 -9.54 -45.63 -20.50
C ALA A 6 -10.41 -44.41 -20.14
N PHE A 7 -11.67 -44.64 -19.77
CA PHE A 7 -12.61 -43.57 -19.44
C PHE A 7 -12.21 -42.84 -18.14
N THR A 8 -11.81 -43.57 -17.09
CA THR A 8 -11.38 -42.98 -15.81
C THR A 8 -10.06 -42.22 -15.91
N LEU A 9 -9.15 -42.64 -16.80
CA LEU A 9 -7.90 -41.91 -17.03
C LEU A 9 -8.16 -40.60 -17.77
N LEU A 10 -8.96 -40.66 -18.84
CA LEU A 10 -9.32 -39.47 -19.61
C LEU A 10 -10.10 -38.46 -18.75
N GLU A 11 -11.01 -38.93 -17.91
CA GLU A 11 -11.78 -38.09 -16.99
C GLU A 11 -10.87 -37.34 -16.01
N ILE A 12 -9.91 -38.02 -15.37
CA ILE A 12 -8.95 -37.37 -14.46
C ILE A 12 -7.99 -36.43 -15.21
N MET A 13 -7.59 -36.77 -16.44
CA MET A 13 -6.74 -35.89 -17.26
C MET A 13 -7.45 -34.59 -17.62
N ILE A 14 -8.73 -34.66 -18.02
CA ILE A 14 -9.52 -33.46 -18.32
C ILE A 14 -9.74 -32.63 -17.06
N VAL A 15 -10.02 -33.26 -15.91
CA VAL A 15 -10.20 -32.53 -14.64
C VAL A 15 -8.92 -31.77 -14.25
N ILE A 16 -7.76 -32.43 -14.28
CA ILE A 16 -6.47 -31.79 -13.94
C ILE A 16 -6.14 -30.65 -14.93
N PHE A 17 -6.47 -30.83 -16.20
CA PHE A 17 -6.32 -29.79 -17.22
C PHE A 17 -7.22 -28.58 -16.94
N LEU A 18 -8.51 -28.81 -16.62
CA LEU A 18 -9.47 -27.74 -16.34
C LEU A 18 -9.11 -26.95 -15.07
N ILE A 19 -8.75 -27.61 -13.97
CA ILE A 19 -8.31 -26.90 -12.75
C ILE A 19 -7.02 -26.10 -12.99
N GLY A 20 -6.12 -26.61 -13.85
CA GLY A 20 -4.90 -25.91 -14.23
C GLY A 20 -5.18 -24.63 -15.04
N LEU A 21 -6.10 -24.71 -16.01
CA LEU A 21 -6.52 -23.54 -16.79
C LEU A 21 -7.20 -22.48 -15.91
N ILE A 22 -8.13 -22.89 -15.05
CA ILE A 22 -8.84 -21.97 -14.16
C ILE A 22 -7.87 -21.34 -13.15
N GLY A 23 -6.97 -22.13 -12.55
CA GLY A 23 -5.95 -21.64 -11.62
C GLY A 23 -5.01 -20.61 -12.25
N SER A 24 -4.67 -20.78 -13.53
CA SER A 24 -3.80 -19.85 -14.27
C SER A 24 -4.45 -18.47 -14.46
N ILE A 25 -5.75 -18.42 -14.77
CA ILE A 25 -6.48 -17.15 -15.00
C ILE A 25 -6.65 -16.37 -13.69
N ILE A 26 -6.94 -17.06 -12.58
CA ILE A 26 -7.15 -16.42 -11.27
C ILE A 26 -5.89 -15.69 -10.78
N GLY A 27 -4.71 -16.28 -10.99
CA GLY A 27 -3.43 -15.70 -10.58
C GLY A 27 -3.15 -14.32 -11.20
N TYR A 28 -3.61 -14.08 -12.43
CA TYR A 28 -3.38 -12.80 -13.12
C TYR A 28 -4.17 -11.64 -12.50
N ASN A 29 -5.43 -11.88 -12.10
CA ASN A 29 -6.28 -10.85 -11.49
C ASN A 29 -5.78 -10.47 -10.07
N MET A 30 -5.29 -11.45 -9.31
CA MET A 30 -4.87 -11.27 -7.92
C MET A 30 -3.69 -10.29 -7.76
N LYS A 31 -2.83 -10.15 -8.78
CA LYS A 31 -1.69 -9.22 -8.76
C LYS A 31 -2.14 -7.75 -8.65
N GLY A 32 -3.19 -7.37 -9.38
CA GLY A 32 -3.71 -6.00 -9.35
C GLY A 32 -4.33 -5.63 -8.00
N SER A 33 -5.12 -6.55 -7.42
CA SER A 33 -5.72 -6.35 -6.09
C SER A 33 -4.69 -6.26 -4.98
N LEU A 34 -3.58 -7.01 -5.11
CA LEU A 34 -2.48 -6.96 -4.16
C LEU A 34 -1.74 -5.62 -4.22
N ASP A 35 -1.47 -5.09 -5.41
CA ASP A 35 -0.84 -3.78 -5.57
C ASP A 35 -1.76 -2.63 -5.08
N LYS A 36 -3.08 -2.73 -5.32
CA LYS A 36 -4.07 -1.81 -4.71
C LYS A 36 -4.02 -1.84 -3.18
N GLY A 37 -3.97 -3.03 -2.57
CA GLY A 37 -3.88 -3.18 -1.12
C GLY A 37 -2.59 -2.58 -0.53
N LYS A 38 -1.47 -2.67 -1.26
CA LYS A 38 -0.21 -2.02 -0.88
C LYS A 38 -0.30 -0.50 -0.94
N ALA A 39 -0.89 0.05 -2.00
CA ALA A 39 -1.11 1.48 -2.15
C ALA A 39 -1.97 2.02 -0.99
N PHE A 40 -3.11 1.38 -0.73
CA PHE A 40 -4.00 1.74 0.37
C PHE A 40 -3.32 1.70 1.74
N LYS A 41 -2.55 0.63 2.02
CA LYS A 41 -1.79 0.53 3.27
C LYS A 41 -0.76 1.67 3.42
N THR A 42 -0.12 2.05 2.32
CA THR A 42 0.88 3.13 2.30
C THR A 42 0.22 4.47 2.61
N GLN A 43 -0.89 4.77 1.94
CA GLN A 43 -1.69 5.98 2.16
C GLN A 43 -2.13 6.11 3.63
N GLN A 44 -2.74 5.05 4.19
CA GLN A 44 -3.12 5.04 5.60
C GLN A 44 -1.94 5.19 6.57
N SER A 45 -0.73 4.80 6.14
CA SER A 45 0.47 4.97 6.97
C SER A 45 0.98 6.41 6.89
N ILE A 46 0.91 7.03 5.70
CA ILE A 46 1.22 8.45 5.47
C ILE A 46 0.31 9.34 6.31
N GLU A 47 -1.01 9.21 6.17
CA GLU A 47 -2.01 10.00 6.92
C GLU A 47 -1.80 9.88 8.42
N LYS A 48 -1.64 8.65 8.93
CA LYS A 48 -1.38 8.44 10.37
C LYS A 48 -0.09 9.07 10.84
N ILE A 49 0.97 9.03 10.04
CA ILE A 49 2.25 9.63 10.44
C ILE A 49 2.11 11.14 10.45
N GLN A 50 1.46 11.72 9.44
CA GLN A 50 1.17 13.14 9.37
C GLN A 50 0.34 13.60 10.57
N ASP A 51 -0.81 12.99 10.83
CA ASP A 51 -1.69 13.31 11.97
C ASP A 51 -0.94 13.29 13.31
N ILE A 52 -0.10 12.28 13.53
CA ILE A 52 0.62 12.12 14.80
C ILE A 52 1.73 13.16 14.91
N LEU A 53 2.45 13.45 13.83
CA LEU A 53 3.51 14.45 13.85
C LEU A 53 2.95 15.85 14.02
N GLU A 54 1.87 16.19 13.31
CA GLU A 54 1.15 17.46 13.50
C GLU A 54 0.64 17.60 14.93
N LEU A 55 0.08 16.54 15.52
CA LEU A 55 -0.35 16.53 16.91
C LEU A 55 0.80 16.76 17.90
N GLU A 56 1.97 16.16 17.67
CA GLU A 56 3.15 16.36 18.51
C GLU A 56 3.75 17.76 18.36
N ILE A 57 3.77 18.30 17.14
CA ILE A 57 4.18 19.69 16.88
C ILE A 57 3.21 20.67 17.58
N ALA A 58 1.90 20.42 17.51
CA ALA A 58 0.89 21.22 18.20
C ALA A 58 1.02 21.20 19.73
N LYS A 59 1.56 20.11 20.30
CA LYS A 59 1.92 20.01 21.73
C LYS A 59 3.21 20.77 22.08
N GLY A 60 3.92 21.32 21.09
CA GLY A 60 5.15 22.07 21.26
C GLY A 60 6.42 21.22 21.22
N VAL A 61 6.35 19.98 20.71
CA VAL A 61 7.55 19.13 20.51
C VAL A 61 8.24 19.54 19.21
N VAL A 62 9.50 19.96 19.31
CA VAL A 62 10.32 20.24 18.13
C VAL A 62 10.78 18.90 17.55
N VAL A 63 10.16 18.48 16.45
CA VAL A 63 10.57 17.30 15.69
C VAL A 63 11.51 17.75 14.56
N THR A 64 12.66 17.10 14.43
CA THR A 64 13.63 17.36 13.36
C THR A 64 13.50 16.32 12.24
N ASN A 65 14.00 16.62 11.04
CA ASN A 65 13.98 15.72 9.86
C ASN A 65 14.88 14.47 10.00
N GLU A 66 15.40 14.19 11.19
CA GLU A 66 16.16 12.96 11.40
C GLU A 66 15.21 11.77 11.57
N PRO A 67 15.41 10.66 10.84
CA PRO A 67 14.57 9.45 10.97
C PRO A 67 14.47 8.94 12.41
N GLN A 68 15.54 9.13 13.19
CA GLN A 68 15.60 8.77 14.59
C GLN A 68 14.71 9.68 15.47
N ALA A 69 14.72 10.98 15.20
CA ALA A 69 13.90 11.96 15.92
C ALA A 69 12.41 11.75 15.65
N ILE A 70 12.05 11.43 14.41
CA ILE A 70 10.68 11.09 14.01
C ILE A 70 10.23 9.78 14.67
N SER A 71 11.10 8.76 14.69
CA SER A 71 10.79 7.50 15.40
C SER A 71 10.56 7.75 16.89
N ASN A 72 11.38 8.60 17.51
CA ASN A 72 11.23 8.95 18.92
C ASN A 72 9.95 9.76 19.18
N ALA A 73 9.58 10.69 18.30
CA ALA A 73 8.32 11.43 18.39
C ALA A 73 7.11 10.49 18.31
N LEU A 74 7.14 9.52 17.39
CA LEU A 74 6.09 8.50 17.26
C LEU A 74 6.04 7.55 18.47
N GLU A 75 7.18 7.16 19.05
CA GLU A 75 7.22 6.35 20.29
C GLU A 75 6.66 7.11 21.48
N ASN A 76 7.07 8.39 21.63
CA ASN A 76 6.64 9.26 22.72
C ASN A 76 5.15 9.62 22.65
N SER A 77 4.55 9.64 21.46
CA SER A 77 3.12 9.88 21.30
C SER A 77 2.25 8.83 22.03
N GLY A 78 2.77 7.61 22.22
CA GLY A 78 2.02 6.48 22.80
C GLY A 78 0.90 5.93 21.91
N ILE A 79 0.68 6.51 20.72
CA ILE A 79 -0.39 6.15 19.79
C ILE A 79 0.01 4.93 18.95
N VAL A 80 1.31 4.76 18.68
CA VAL A 80 1.82 3.72 17.78
C VAL A 80 2.57 2.65 18.55
N LYS A 81 2.09 1.40 18.45
CA LYS A 81 2.76 0.24 19.06
C LYS A 81 4.11 -0.12 18.41
N ASN A 82 4.30 0.18 17.12
CA ASN A 82 5.51 -0.15 16.35
C ASN A 82 5.82 0.91 15.26
N PRO A 83 6.54 2.00 15.60
CA PRO A 83 6.82 3.10 14.66
C PRO A 83 7.65 2.67 13.45
N LYS A 84 8.66 1.82 13.67
CA LYS A 84 9.50 1.25 12.60
C LYS A 84 8.73 0.46 11.54
N LYS A 85 7.52 -0.02 11.87
CA LYS A 85 6.65 -0.73 10.92
C LYS A 85 5.73 0.22 10.16
N LEU A 86 5.35 1.34 10.78
CA LEU A 86 4.56 2.39 10.11
C LEU A 86 5.40 3.19 9.12
N MET A 87 6.68 3.40 9.42
CA MET A 87 7.63 4.03 8.48
C MET A 87 7.90 3.20 7.23
N LYS A 88 7.31 2.01 7.08
CA LYS A 88 7.43 1.17 5.89
C LYS A 88 6.14 1.17 5.11
N ASP A 89 6.26 1.41 3.81
CA ASP A 89 5.15 1.37 2.88
C ASP A 89 4.60 -0.07 2.63
N GLY A 90 3.70 -0.21 1.66
CA GLY A 90 3.16 -1.48 1.21
C GLY A 90 4.17 -2.35 0.44
N TRP A 91 5.27 -1.78 -0.04
CA TRP A 91 6.32 -2.44 -0.82
C TRP A 91 7.59 -2.77 0.00
N GLY A 92 7.65 -2.33 1.25
CA GLY A 92 8.75 -2.55 2.19
C GLY A 92 9.82 -1.45 2.20
N GLN A 93 9.63 -0.35 1.47
CA GLN A 93 10.53 0.81 1.45
C GLN A 93 10.21 1.78 2.59
N PHE A 94 11.20 2.57 3.01
CA PHE A 94 11.02 3.58 4.04
C PHE A 94 10.37 4.83 3.45
N LEU A 95 9.41 5.39 4.19
CA LEU A 95 8.78 6.67 3.86
C LEU A 95 9.77 7.81 4.09
N ASN A 96 9.78 8.78 3.18
CA ASN A 96 10.52 10.02 3.38
C ASN A 96 9.60 11.02 4.10
N VAL A 97 10.09 11.63 5.17
CA VAL A 97 9.32 12.57 5.99
C VAL A 97 10.12 13.86 6.06
N GLU A 98 9.52 14.94 5.57
CA GLU A 98 10.10 16.27 5.58
C GLU A 98 9.18 17.20 6.37
N ILE A 99 9.74 17.83 7.40
CA ILE A 99 9.07 18.84 8.21
C ILE A 99 9.59 20.19 7.71
N GLU A 100 8.66 21.02 7.22
CA GLU A 100 8.95 22.37 6.77
C GLU A 100 9.03 23.35 7.95
N ALA A 101 9.63 24.51 7.72
CA ALA A 101 9.93 25.50 8.76
C ALA A 101 8.66 26.16 9.36
N ASP A 102 7.51 26.02 8.70
CA ASP A 102 6.19 26.45 9.14
C ASP A 102 5.47 25.40 10.01
N GLY A 103 6.03 24.19 10.14
CA GLY A 103 5.44 23.07 10.87
C GLY A 103 4.58 22.15 10.01
N ALA A 104 4.52 22.36 8.68
CA ALA A 104 3.87 21.43 7.76
C ALA A 104 4.69 20.13 7.65
N VAL A 105 4.00 18.98 7.73
CA VAL A 105 4.61 17.66 7.67
C VAL A 105 4.27 17.01 6.34
N THR A 106 5.26 16.87 5.48
CA THR A 106 5.11 16.23 4.17
C THR A 106 5.70 14.82 4.20
N VAL A 107 4.88 13.79 3.99
CA VAL A 107 5.33 12.39 3.94
C VAL A 107 5.15 11.83 2.55
N THR A 108 6.24 11.41 1.91
CA THR A 108 6.26 10.92 0.53
C THR A 108 6.76 9.47 0.42
N SER A 109 6.35 8.79 -0.66
CA SER A 109 6.72 7.41 -0.95
C SER A 109 6.99 7.23 -2.45
N GLU A 110 8.24 6.96 -2.81
CA GLU A 110 8.67 6.73 -4.19
C GLU A 110 7.86 5.61 -4.88
N ALA A 111 7.53 4.53 -4.16
CA ALA A 111 6.75 3.42 -4.70
C ALA A 111 5.28 3.76 -4.94
N LEU A 112 4.69 4.61 -4.09
CA LEU A 112 3.31 5.07 -4.26
C LEU A 112 3.21 5.97 -5.49
N ASP A 113 4.17 6.87 -5.69
CA ASP A 113 4.20 7.78 -6.83
C ASP A 113 4.40 7.02 -8.14
N ALA A 114 5.34 6.08 -8.18
CA ALA A 114 5.52 5.19 -9.33
C ALA A 114 4.26 4.35 -9.63
N TYR A 115 3.52 3.94 -8.60
CA TYR A 115 2.25 3.22 -8.77
C TYR A 115 1.15 4.14 -9.34
N LYS A 116 1.05 5.38 -8.86
CA LYS A 116 0.12 6.40 -9.39
C LYS A 116 0.37 6.68 -10.87
N GLU A 117 1.63 6.90 -11.26
CA GLU A 117 2.01 7.12 -12.67
C GLU A 117 1.67 5.93 -13.57
N LYS A 118 1.90 4.71 -13.07
CA LYS A 118 1.58 3.48 -13.78
C LYS A 118 0.07 3.30 -14.01
N ILE A 119 -0.77 3.67 -13.03
CA ILE A 119 -2.22 3.60 -13.21
C ILE A 119 -2.71 4.69 -14.17
N LYS A 120 -2.19 5.91 -14.04
CA LYS A 120 -2.53 7.07 -14.90
C LYS A 120 -2.20 6.79 -16.37
N SER A 121 -1.02 6.22 -16.65
CA SER A 121 -0.63 5.81 -18.01
C SER A 121 -1.44 4.64 -18.57
N ALA A 122 -2.00 3.79 -17.71
CA ALA A 122 -2.89 2.70 -18.10
C ALA A 122 -4.36 3.13 -18.29
N GLY A 123 -4.69 4.42 -18.12
CA GLY A 123 -6.06 4.96 -18.24
C GLY A 123 -7.02 4.46 -17.15
N GLY A 124 -6.50 3.88 -16.06
CA GLY A 124 -7.30 3.44 -14.92
C GLY A 124 -7.55 4.60 -13.96
N LYS A 125 -8.74 4.66 -13.36
CA LYS A 125 -8.97 5.48 -12.17
C LYS A 125 -8.43 4.75 -10.95
N VAL A 126 -7.78 5.49 -10.05
CA VAL A 126 -7.58 4.99 -8.69
C VAL A 126 -8.65 5.63 -7.84
N ASP A 127 -9.71 4.88 -7.57
CA ASP A 127 -10.89 5.35 -6.82
C ASP A 127 -10.58 5.82 -5.37
N PHE A 128 -9.32 5.77 -4.93
CA PHE A 128 -8.86 6.18 -3.60
C PHE A 128 -8.03 7.48 -3.61
N PHE A 129 -7.72 8.07 -4.77
CA PHE A 129 -6.85 9.25 -4.87
C PHE A 129 -7.59 10.53 -5.29
N ASP A 130 -8.89 10.46 -5.60
CA ASP A 130 -9.68 11.60 -6.12
C ASP A 130 -10.37 12.44 -5.03
N ASP A 131 -10.27 12.08 -3.74
CA ASP A 131 -10.99 12.79 -2.66
C ASP A 131 -10.26 14.07 -2.18
N ASP A 132 -8.96 14.23 -2.42
CA ASP A 132 -8.18 15.40 -1.94
C ASP A 132 -7.85 16.45 -3.03
N GLU A 133 -8.05 16.17 -4.32
CA GLU A 133 -7.72 17.12 -5.41
C GLU A 133 -8.89 18.05 -5.85
N ASN A 134 -10.06 18.00 -5.20
CA ASN A 134 -11.24 18.81 -5.58
C ASN A 134 -11.74 19.79 -4.50
N GLU A 135 -10.86 20.35 -3.68
CA GLU A 135 -11.23 21.45 -2.75
C GLU A 135 -10.63 22.83 -3.10
N GLU A 136 -10.04 23.02 -4.29
CA GLU A 136 -9.69 24.36 -4.80
C GLU A 136 -10.48 24.76 -6.05
N GLU A 137 -11.79 24.94 -5.90
CA GLU A 137 -12.55 25.86 -6.76
C GLU A 137 -13.94 26.10 -6.13
N PHE A 138 -14.09 27.09 -5.24
CA PHE A 138 -15.28 27.95 -5.08
C PHE A 138 -14.97 29.20 -4.25
#